data_AF-A0A3C0JMS8-F1
#
_entry.id   AF-A0A3C0JMS8-F1
#
_cell.length_a   1.000
_cell.length_b   1.000
_cell.length_c   1.000
_cell.angle_alpha   90.00
_cell.angle_beta   90.00
_cell.angle_gamma   90.00
#
_symmetry.space_group_name_H-M   'P 1'
#
loop_
_entity.id
_entity.type
_entity.pdbx_description
1 polymer ?
#
loop_
_entity_poly.entity_id
_entity_poly.type
_entity_poly.pdbx_seq_one_letter_code
_entity_poly.pdbx_strand_id
1 'polypeptide(L)'
;MPDRPSSQSRPGKETPDAQTMASAFGPDSPVFLQTYPELLSLFQYVKDVPEVSLRFRLWGTYRPSGSGAPEDDEANFIRETYLALLARLVARLFLDGSPLPSDAEELTKILDGEFFQERYITNFIEEDFFTWLLCPPVLDQGLALMVTLADSLSIYNLGGCESNVLLDLYKRFMAAPSEDDSGIIPVPGWLTGYVLSEETESPVDPNHSVLDPCCGSGEFLARAVRTIKHGLLERGEDAFDTLLLILDQVQGMDTQPLAVTIARTSYLLALGDLVQDFHPPVLLPVYLSGTSTPPMREPNPELGNAEPVYEFSGSESGEVFHIPENVALSPVMLDWLFDRYPNYLKGAHLRTRGEDPEDAIQAVLVALFNYLAAPKPRTPIPEPLSSFATGVMIETAESLIRLYLNQPTTIWLHILKNAPAPVHLAQRRFDLVVSRFLRNA
;
A
#
# COMPACT_ATOMS: atom_id res chain seq x y z
N MET A 1 33.98 -22.74 2.57
CA MET A 1 32.99 -22.92 1.48
C MET A 1 33.28 -21.88 0.42
N PRO A 2 33.19 -22.21 -0.87
CA PRO A 2 33.80 -21.42 -1.93
C PRO A 2 33.05 -20.10 -2.14
N ASP A 3 33.83 -19.08 -2.46
CA ASP A 3 33.41 -17.71 -2.79
C ASP A 3 32.27 -17.71 -3.81
N ARG A 4 31.18 -16.98 -3.48
CA ARG A 4 30.20 -16.55 -4.47
C ARG A 4 30.94 -15.65 -5.46
N PRO A 5 30.81 -15.87 -6.78
CA PRO A 5 31.44 -14.99 -7.75
C PRO A 5 30.88 -13.58 -7.60
N SER A 6 31.79 -12.62 -7.43
CA SER A 6 31.55 -11.19 -7.56
C SER A 6 30.72 -10.90 -8.81
N SER A 7 29.71 -10.05 -8.66
CA SER A 7 28.82 -9.55 -9.70
C SER A 7 29.58 -9.21 -10.99
N GLN A 8 29.38 -10.05 -12.02
CA GLN A 8 29.79 -9.71 -13.37
C GLN A 8 28.87 -8.58 -13.85
N SER A 9 29.41 -7.37 -13.93
CA SER A 9 28.75 -6.22 -14.53
C SER A 9 28.41 -6.52 -16.00
N ARG A 10 27.11 -6.55 -16.30
CA ARG A 10 26.62 -6.52 -17.69
C ARG A 10 26.96 -5.15 -18.31
N PRO A 11 27.16 -5.04 -19.63
CA PRO A 11 27.33 -3.74 -20.29
C PRO A 11 26.19 -2.78 -19.90
N GLY A 12 26.58 -1.53 -19.62
CA GLY A 12 25.87 -0.57 -18.77
C GLY A 12 24.46 -0.23 -19.22
N LYS A 13 23.47 -0.82 -18.54
CA LYS A 13 22.11 -0.28 -18.53
C LYS A 13 22.12 1.06 -17.80
N GLU A 14 21.44 2.05 -18.37
CA GLU A 14 21.32 3.38 -17.77
C GLU A 14 20.35 3.36 -16.59
N THR A 15 20.69 4.08 -15.52
CA THR A 15 19.79 4.35 -14.40
C THR A 15 18.79 5.41 -14.86
N PRO A 16 17.48 5.10 -14.96
CA PRO A 16 16.51 6.04 -15.50
C PRO A 16 16.19 7.16 -14.49
N ASP A 17 15.94 8.36 -15.01
CA ASP A 17 15.29 9.42 -14.25
C ASP A 17 13.76 9.41 -14.46
N ALA A 18 13.07 10.31 -13.75
CA ALA A 18 11.62 10.42 -13.83
C ALA A 18 11.11 10.74 -15.25
N GLN A 19 11.81 11.62 -15.97
CA GLN A 19 11.44 12.03 -17.32
C GLN A 19 11.59 10.88 -18.31
N THR A 20 12.65 10.08 -18.18
CA THR A 20 12.92 8.88 -18.98
C THR A 20 11.80 7.86 -18.79
N MET A 21 11.47 7.54 -17.53
CA MET A 21 10.34 6.64 -17.22
C MET A 21 9.01 7.17 -17.75
N ALA A 22 8.73 8.46 -17.55
CA ALA A 22 7.49 9.08 -18.02
C ALA A 22 7.37 9.05 -19.56
N SER A 23 8.49 9.12 -20.28
CA SER A 23 8.52 9.07 -21.74
C SER A 23 8.37 7.64 -22.26
N ALA A 24 8.94 6.67 -21.56
CA ALA A 24 8.88 5.25 -21.95
C ALA A 24 7.56 4.57 -21.58
N PHE A 25 6.89 5.01 -20.52
CA PHE A 25 5.71 4.35 -19.94
C PHE A 25 4.48 5.26 -19.80
N GLY A 26 4.58 6.53 -20.19
CA GLY A 26 3.49 7.51 -20.08
C GLY A 26 2.30 7.26 -21.02
N PRO A 27 1.25 8.09 -20.95
CA PRO A 27 0.02 7.93 -21.72
C PRO A 27 0.22 7.83 -23.25
N ASP A 28 1.22 8.54 -23.78
CA ASP A 28 1.53 8.54 -25.22
C ASP A 28 2.57 7.49 -25.62
N SER A 29 3.04 6.68 -24.66
CA SER A 29 4.10 5.70 -24.91
C SER A 29 3.57 4.46 -25.66
N PRO A 30 4.38 3.83 -26.51
CA PRO A 30 4.00 2.57 -27.16
C PRO A 30 3.65 1.47 -26.15
N VAL A 31 4.32 1.43 -25.00
CA VAL A 31 4.05 0.46 -23.93
C VAL A 31 2.63 0.65 -23.39
N PHE A 32 2.27 1.86 -23.00
CA PHE A 32 0.93 2.13 -22.49
C PHE A 32 -0.16 1.91 -23.54
N LEU A 33 0.05 2.39 -24.77
CA LEU A 33 -0.93 2.27 -25.86
C LEU A 33 -1.20 0.80 -26.25
N GLN A 34 -0.27 -0.12 -25.97
CA GLN A 34 -0.45 -1.55 -26.15
C GLN A 34 -1.10 -2.21 -24.92
N THR A 35 -0.63 -1.89 -23.71
CA THR A 35 -1.07 -2.56 -22.48
C THR A 35 -2.45 -2.08 -21.99
N TYR A 36 -2.78 -0.79 -22.13
CA TYR A 36 -4.01 -0.23 -21.59
C TYR A 36 -5.29 -0.85 -22.18
N PRO A 37 -5.44 -1.00 -23.52
CA PRO A 37 -6.63 -1.63 -24.09
C PRO A 37 -6.82 -3.07 -23.63
N GLU A 38 -5.72 -3.81 -23.43
CA GLU A 38 -5.76 -5.19 -22.95
C GLU A 38 -6.20 -5.24 -21.48
N LEU A 39 -5.60 -4.42 -20.59
CA LEU A 39 -6.04 -4.30 -19.20
C LEU A 39 -7.52 -3.92 -19.08
N LEU A 40 -7.97 -2.95 -19.90
CA LEU A 40 -9.37 -2.54 -19.92
C LEU A 40 -10.29 -3.69 -20.35
N SER A 41 -9.90 -4.45 -21.39
CA SER A 41 -10.67 -5.62 -21.84
C SER A 41 -10.73 -6.71 -20.77
N LEU A 42 -9.63 -6.97 -20.04
CA LEU A 42 -9.61 -7.93 -18.94
C LEU A 42 -10.55 -7.49 -17.82
N PHE A 43 -10.48 -6.22 -17.43
CA PHE A 43 -11.38 -5.68 -16.40
C PHE A 43 -12.84 -5.77 -16.82
N GLN A 44 -13.17 -5.36 -18.05
CA GLN A 44 -14.54 -5.48 -18.57
C GLN A 44 -15.07 -6.92 -18.53
N TYR A 45 -14.20 -7.92 -18.69
CA TYR A 45 -14.55 -9.32 -18.61
C TYR A 45 -14.86 -9.78 -17.17
N VAL A 46 -14.20 -9.21 -16.16
CA VAL A 46 -14.35 -9.63 -14.74
C VAL A 46 -15.01 -8.60 -13.82
N LYS A 47 -15.42 -7.43 -14.29
CA LYS A 47 -15.95 -6.34 -13.44
C LYS A 47 -17.18 -6.72 -12.62
N ASP A 48 -17.96 -7.68 -13.10
CA ASP A 48 -19.15 -8.20 -12.43
C ASP A 48 -18.85 -9.41 -11.51
N VAL A 49 -17.61 -9.91 -11.50
CA VAL A 49 -17.18 -10.92 -10.52
C VAL A 49 -17.20 -10.26 -9.13
N PRO A 50 -17.85 -10.87 -8.11
CA PRO A 50 -18.10 -10.19 -6.83
C PRO A 50 -16.87 -9.57 -6.17
N GLU A 51 -15.75 -10.28 -6.17
CA GLU A 51 -14.49 -9.83 -5.57
C GLU A 51 -13.82 -8.66 -6.32
N VAL A 52 -14.04 -8.55 -7.63
CA VAL A 52 -13.52 -7.47 -8.48
C VAL A 52 -14.45 -6.26 -8.38
N SER A 53 -15.76 -6.50 -8.46
CA SER A 53 -16.79 -5.47 -8.31
C SER A 53 -16.65 -4.74 -6.97
N LEU A 54 -16.41 -5.47 -5.87
CA LEU A 54 -16.21 -4.86 -4.56
C LEU A 54 -14.96 -3.97 -4.52
N ARG A 55 -13.83 -4.44 -5.06
CA ARG A 55 -12.60 -3.63 -5.14
C ARG A 55 -12.82 -2.35 -5.91
N PHE A 56 -13.48 -2.43 -7.07
CA PHE A 56 -13.76 -1.26 -7.90
C PHE A 56 -14.69 -0.26 -7.17
N ARG A 57 -15.76 -0.74 -6.54
CA ARG A 57 -16.68 0.13 -5.78
C ARG A 57 -16.01 0.80 -4.58
N LEU A 58 -15.27 0.03 -3.77
CA LEU A 58 -14.54 0.56 -2.62
C LEU A 58 -13.43 1.53 -3.06
N TRP A 59 -12.71 1.24 -4.15
CA TRP A 59 -11.74 2.18 -4.73
C TRP A 59 -12.41 3.52 -5.07
N GLY A 60 -13.61 3.49 -5.65
CA GLY A 60 -14.40 4.68 -5.97
C GLY A 60 -14.67 5.59 -4.76
N THR A 61 -14.74 5.04 -3.54
CA THR A 61 -14.96 5.81 -2.31
C THR A 61 -13.75 6.66 -1.88
N TYR A 62 -12.56 6.38 -2.43
CA TYR A 62 -11.33 7.13 -2.17
C TYR A 62 -11.11 8.28 -3.17
N ARG A 63 -12.03 8.47 -4.12
CA ARG A 63 -11.92 9.55 -5.09
C ARG A 63 -12.29 10.90 -4.48
N PRO A 64 -11.64 11.99 -4.90
CA PRO A 64 -12.06 13.33 -4.52
C PRO A 64 -13.51 13.61 -4.93
N SER A 65 -14.29 14.21 -4.02
CA SER A 65 -15.67 14.62 -4.29
C SER A 65 -15.76 15.49 -5.55
N GLY A 66 -16.60 15.09 -6.51
CA GLY A 66 -16.80 15.81 -7.77
C GLY A 66 -15.95 15.32 -8.95
N SER A 67 -15.34 14.14 -8.85
CA SER A 67 -14.74 13.46 -10.00
C SER A 67 -15.79 13.03 -11.03
N GLY A 68 -15.43 13.02 -12.32
CA GLY A 68 -16.28 12.98 -13.53
C GLY A 68 -17.30 11.82 -13.70
N ALA A 69 -17.57 11.43 -14.95
CA ALA A 69 -18.64 10.47 -15.25
C ALA A 69 -18.21 9.01 -14.93
N PRO A 70 -19.15 8.07 -14.71
CA PRO A 70 -18.81 6.66 -14.44
C PRO A 70 -17.97 5.97 -15.52
N GLU A 71 -18.10 6.36 -16.79
CA GLU A 71 -17.23 5.85 -17.87
C GLU A 71 -15.77 6.32 -17.72
N ASP A 72 -15.55 7.47 -17.07
CA ASP A 72 -14.22 7.90 -16.64
C ASP A 72 -13.71 7.05 -15.46
N ASP A 73 -14.58 6.41 -14.67
CA ASP A 73 -14.18 5.65 -13.49
C ASP A 73 -13.48 4.36 -13.85
N GLU A 74 -14.04 3.57 -14.78
CA GLU A 74 -13.36 2.37 -15.28
C GLU A 74 -12.02 2.76 -15.92
N ALA A 75 -12.00 3.82 -16.74
CA ALA A 75 -10.78 4.28 -17.40
C ALA A 75 -9.69 4.72 -16.40
N ASN A 76 -10.07 5.44 -15.34
CA ASN A 76 -9.16 5.87 -14.28
C ASN A 76 -8.66 4.68 -13.46
N PHE A 77 -9.55 3.77 -13.05
CA PHE A 77 -9.16 2.57 -12.30
C PHE A 77 -8.12 1.74 -13.05
N ILE A 78 -8.23 1.64 -14.38
CA ILE A 78 -7.26 0.92 -15.22
C ILE A 78 -5.95 1.69 -15.41
N ARG A 79 -5.99 3.02 -15.53
CA ARG A 79 -4.75 3.83 -15.52
C ARG A 79 -4.01 3.68 -14.19
N GLU A 80 -4.74 3.69 -13.08
CA GLU A 80 -4.15 3.48 -11.77
C GLU A 80 -3.63 2.05 -11.58
N THR A 81 -4.37 1.05 -12.05
CA THR A 81 -3.89 -0.35 -12.08
C THR A 81 -2.57 -0.46 -12.83
N TYR A 82 -2.48 0.11 -14.04
CA TYR A 82 -1.25 0.12 -14.84
C TYR A 82 -0.06 0.72 -14.07
N LEU A 83 -0.25 1.86 -13.41
CA LEU A 83 0.80 2.49 -12.61
C LEU A 83 1.18 1.69 -11.37
N ALA A 84 0.20 1.09 -10.68
CA ALA A 84 0.46 0.22 -9.54
C ALA A 84 1.29 -1.02 -9.95
N LEU A 85 1.02 -1.61 -11.11
CA LEU A 85 1.83 -2.71 -11.66
C LEU A 85 3.27 -2.27 -11.95
N LEU A 86 3.45 -1.12 -12.59
CA LEU A 86 4.80 -0.57 -12.83
C LEU A 86 5.53 -0.29 -11.51
N ALA A 87 4.85 0.24 -10.50
CA ALA A 87 5.44 0.50 -9.19
C ALA A 87 5.96 -0.78 -8.52
N ARG A 88 5.17 -1.87 -8.58
CA ARG A 88 5.57 -3.19 -8.09
C ARG A 88 6.80 -3.74 -8.83
N LEU A 89 6.80 -3.66 -10.16
CA LEU A 89 7.92 -4.13 -10.98
C LEU A 89 9.19 -3.30 -10.75
N VAL A 90 9.05 -1.98 -10.58
CA VAL A 90 10.17 -1.09 -10.23
C VAL A 90 10.76 -1.46 -8.88
N ALA A 91 9.92 -1.64 -7.85
CA ALA A 91 10.37 -2.07 -6.53
C ALA A 91 11.04 -3.45 -6.56
N ARG A 92 10.49 -4.40 -7.32
CA ARG A 92 11.09 -5.74 -7.53
C ARG A 92 12.47 -5.66 -8.18
N LEU A 93 12.64 -4.86 -9.23
CA LEU A 93 13.92 -4.67 -9.91
C LEU A 93 14.93 -3.88 -9.08
N PHE A 94 14.45 -3.01 -8.20
CA PHE A 94 15.29 -2.30 -7.23
C PHE A 94 15.82 -3.24 -6.15
N LEU A 95 14.96 -4.05 -5.53
CA LEU A 95 15.35 -4.99 -4.45
C LEU A 95 16.18 -6.16 -4.97
N ASP A 96 15.95 -6.57 -6.22
CA ASP A 96 16.64 -7.69 -6.83
C ASP A 96 16.90 -7.39 -8.31
N GLY A 97 18.14 -7.01 -8.62
CA GLY A 97 18.58 -6.64 -9.97
C GLY A 97 18.70 -7.81 -10.95
N SER A 98 18.30 -9.03 -10.56
CA SER A 98 18.15 -10.13 -11.50
C SER A 98 17.08 -9.79 -12.55
N PRO A 99 17.18 -10.36 -13.78
CA PRO A 99 16.09 -10.26 -14.74
C PRO A 99 14.78 -10.67 -14.10
N LEU A 100 13.72 -9.92 -14.40
CA LEU A 100 12.39 -10.30 -13.95
C LEU A 100 12.06 -11.71 -14.45
N PRO A 101 11.45 -12.53 -13.60
CA PRO A 101 11.07 -13.89 -13.95
C PRO A 101 9.98 -13.87 -15.03
N SER A 102 10.01 -14.84 -15.93
CA SER A 102 8.85 -15.20 -16.75
C SER A 102 7.98 -16.27 -16.08
N ASP A 103 8.32 -16.64 -14.84
CA ASP A 103 7.63 -17.66 -14.07
C ASP A 103 6.36 -17.11 -13.44
N ALA A 104 5.26 -17.87 -13.58
CA ALA A 104 3.94 -17.46 -13.12
C ALA A 104 3.85 -17.38 -11.58
N GLU A 105 4.57 -18.23 -10.86
CA GLU A 105 4.57 -18.25 -9.39
C GLU A 105 5.24 -16.97 -8.87
N GLU A 106 6.45 -16.64 -9.33
CA GLU A 106 7.14 -15.43 -8.87
C GLU A 106 6.40 -14.13 -9.27
N LEU A 107 5.79 -14.07 -10.47
CA LEU A 107 4.96 -12.92 -10.85
C LEU A 107 3.70 -12.76 -10.00
N THR A 108 3.08 -13.88 -9.62
CA THR A 108 1.95 -13.89 -8.67
C THR A 108 2.40 -13.33 -7.31
N LYS A 109 3.58 -13.73 -6.82
CA LYS A 109 4.18 -13.21 -5.58
C LYS A 109 4.49 -11.71 -5.63
N ILE A 110 4.82 -11.17 -6.81
CA ILE A 110 4.99 -9.73 -7.01
C ILE A 110 3.63 -9.01 -6.98
N LEU A 111 2.58 -9.64 -7.49
CA LEU A 111 1.22 -9.08 -7.50
C LEU A 111 0.57 -9.05 -6.12
N ASP A 112 0.62 -10.15 -5.37
CA ASP A 112 -0.04 -10.25 -4.06
C ASP A 112 0.79 -9.65 -2.91
N GLY A 113 2.10 -9.46 -3.13
CA GLY A 113 3.03 -8.86 -2.19
C GLY A 113 3.97 -9.84 -1.50
N GLU A 114 3.80 -11.16 -1.67
CA GLU A 114 4.61 -12.19 -1.04
C GLU A 114 6.12 -12.00 -1.32
N PHE A 115 6.49 -11.58 -2.53
CA PHE A 115 7.89 -11.31 -2.88
C PHE A 115 8.53 -10.28 -1.92
N PHE A 116 7.80 -9.22 -1.57
CA PHE A 116 8.33 -8.16 -0.69
C PHE A 116 8.38 -8.60 0.77
N GLN A 117 7.43 -9.44 1.19
CA GLN A 117 7.45 -10.07 2.51
C GLN A 117 8.64 -11.02 2.68
N GLU A 118 8.99 -11.79 1.64
CA GLU A 118 10.20 -12.62 1.59
C GLU A 118 11.50 -11.78 1.68
N ARG A 119 11.42 -10.50 1.31
CA ARG A 119 12.47 -9.48 1.48
C ARG A 119 12.30 -8.66 2.77
N TYR A 120 11.52 -9.15 3.73
CA TYR A 120 11.34 -8.52 5.04
C TYR A 120 10.69 -7.12 5.00
N ILE A 121 9.96 -6.77 3.94
CA ILE A 121 9.17 -5.54 3.83
C ILE A 121 7.69 -5.93 3.82
N THR A 122 7.02 -5.87 4.97
CA THR A 122 5.76 -6.60 5.16
C THR A 122 4.52 -5.87 4.63
N ASN A 123 4.56 -4.54 4.53
CA ASN A 123 3.41 -3.71 4.12
C ASN A 123 3.59 -2.99 2.77
N PHE A 124 4.54 -3.42 1.92
CA PHE A 124 4.72 -2.77 0.61
C PHE A 124 3.45 -2.90 -0.24
N ILE A 125 3.00 -4.15 -0.47
CA ILE A 125 1.72 -4.50 -1.11
C ILE A 125 0.92 -5.38 -0.15
N GLU A 126 -0.37 -5.08 -0.02
CA GLU A 126 -1.28 -5.73 0.93
C GLU A 126 -2.61 -6.07 0.22
N GLU A 127 -2.67 -7.13 -0.61
CA GLU A 127 -3.85 -7.53 -1.43
C GLU A 127 -4.85 -6.38 -1.74
N ASP A 128 -4.34 -5.29 -2.33
CA ASP A 128 -5.02 -3.99 -2.45
C ASP A 128 -6.07 -3.94 -3.59
N PHE A 129 -6.56 -2.74 -3.91
CA PHE A 129 -7.53 -2.50 -4.98
C PHE A 129 -7.06 -2.98 -6.37
N PHE A 130 -5.76 -2.90 -6.65
CA PHE A 130 -5.15 -3.22 -7.95
C PHE A 130 -4.74 -4.68 -8.07
N THR A 131 -4.97 -5.51 -7.04
CA THR A 131 -4.77 -6.96 -7.08
C THR A 131 -5.88 -7.75 -7.77
N TRP A 132 -6.86 -7.07 -8.37
CA TRP A 132 -7.97 -7.72 -9.09
C TRP A 132 -7.51 -8.65 -10.24
N LEU A 133 -6.30 -8.46 -10.77
CA LEU A 133 -5.70 -9.36 -11.77
C LEU A 133 -5.41 -10.77 -11.22
N LEU A 134 -5.44 -10.98 -9.91
CA LEU A 134 -5.39 -12.31 -9.30
C LEU A 134 -6.69 -13.11 -9.48
N CYS A 135 -7.74 -12.49 -10.04
CA CYS A 135 -9.00 -13.16 -10.33
C CYS A 135 -8.77 -14.30 -11.35
N PRO A 136 -9.10 -15.56 -11.00
CA PRO A 136 -8.76 -16.73 -11.83
C PRO A 136 -9.13 -16.65 -13.32
N PRO A 137 -10.27 -16.05 -13.75
CA PRO A 137 -10.63 -15.93 -15.16
C PRO A 137 -9.67 -15.08 -16.02
N VAL A 138 -8.84 -14.24 -15.40
CA VAL A 138 -7.91 -13.32 -16.10
C VAL A 138 -6.46 -13.43 -15.63
N LEU A 139 -6.16 -14.34 -14.69
CA LEU A 139 -4.83 -14.45 -14.06
C LEU A 139 -3.74 -14.66 -15.12
N ASP A 140 -3.88 -15.66 -15.99
CA ASP A 140 -2.85 -15.99 -16.97
C ASP A 140 -2.56 -14.82 -17.93
N GLN A 141 -3.61 -14.11 -18.38
CA GLN A 141 -3.47 -12.92 -19.23
C GLN A 141 -2.87 -11.74 -18.48
N GLY A 142 -3.25 -11.54 -17.21
CA GLY A 142 -2.66 -10.54 -16.33
C GLY A 142 -1.17 -10.76 -16.11
N LEU A 143 -0.75 -12.01 -15.90
CA LEU A 143 0.67 -12.37 -15.76
C LEU A 143 1.43 -12.15 -17.08
N ALA A 144 0.85 -12.48 -18.23
CA ALA A 144 1.46 -12.21 -19.53
C ALA A 144 1.67 -10.71 -19.79
N LEU A 145 0.73 -9.86 -19.37
CA LEU A 145 0.88 -8.41 -19.40
C LEU A 145 2.02 -7.94 -18.50
N MET A 146 2.14 -8.50 -17.30
CA MET A 146 3.26 -8.18 -16.42
C MET A 146 4.61 -8.57 -17.01
N VAL A 147 4.71 -9.70 -17.70
CA VAL A 147 5.93 -10.07 -18.44
C VAL A 147 6.27 -9.01 -19.49
N THR A 148 5.27 -8.50 -20.22
CA THR A 148 5.50 -7.46 -21.24
C THR A 148 6.00 -6.14 -20.62
N LEU A 149 5.42 -5.73 -19.49
CA LEU A 149 5.88 -4.56 -18.73
C LEU A 149 7.28 -4.78 -18.14
N ALA A 150 7.53 -5.98 -17.62
CA ALA A 150 8.82 -6.40 -17.08
C ALA A 150 9.93 -6.34 -18.12
N ASP A 151 9.68 -6.87 -19.32
CA ASP A 151 10.62 -6.83 -20.45
C ASP A 151 10.93 -5.39 -20.86
N SER A 152 9.90 -4.53 -20.88
CA SER A 152 10.06 -3.10 -21.18
C SER A 152 10.90 -2.38 -20.11
N LEU A 153 10.75 -2.73 -18.84
CA LEU A 153 11.57 -2.19 -17.74
C LEU A 153 12.99 -2.77 -17.71
N SER A 154 13.20 -3.96 -18.28
CA SER A 154 14.46 -4.69 -18.20
C SER A 154 15.63 -3.96 -18.86
N ILE A 155 15.40 -2.95 -19.70
CA ILE A 155 16.47 -2.16 -20.33
C ILE A 155 17.16 -1.20 -19.35
N TYR A 156 16.53 -0.92 -18.21
CA TYR A 156 16.97 0.05 -17.22
C TYR A 156 17.74 -0.62 -16.06
N ASN A 157 18.63 0.15 -15.42
CA ASN A 157 19.29 -0.23 -14.17
C ASN A 157 18.55 0.37 -12.97
N LEU A 158 17.50 -0.31 -12.50
CA LEU A 158 16.71 0.15 -11.35
C LEU A 158 17.35 -0.21 -10.00
N GLY A 159 18.28 -1.17 -9.95
CA GLY A 159 18.99 -1.54 -8.72
C GLY A 159 19.85 -0.42 -8.14
N GLY A 160 20.25 0.57 -8.95
CA GLY A 160 21.00 1.75 -8.50
C GLY A 160 20.16 3.03 -8.36
N CYS A 161 18.83 2.93 -8.45
CA CYS A 161 17.96 4.10 -8.36
C CYS A 161 17.68 4.48 -6.91
N GLU A 162 18.14 5.66 -6.49
CA GLU A 162 17.67 6.27 -5.23
C GLU A 162 16.65 7.40 -5.45
N SER A 163 16.53 7.92 -6.68
CA SER A 163 15.59 8.97 -7.07
C SER A 163 14.17 8.43 -7.30
N ASN A 164 13.17 9.28 -7.17
CA ASN A 164 11.78 8.93 -7.49
C ASN A 164 11.57 8.88 -9.00
N VAL A 165 11.76 7.69 -9.59
CA VAL A 165 11.65 7.48 -11.04
C VAL A 165 10.21 7.45 -11.55
N LEU A 166 9.22 7.36 -10.66
CA LEU A 166 7.80 7.32 -11.03
C LEU A 166 7.11 8.69 -10.96
N LEU A 167 7.81 9.72 -10.48
CA LEU A 167 7.26 11.05 -10.25
C LEU A 167 6.56 11.62 -11.48
N ASP A 168 7.31 11.90 -12.54
CA ASP A 168 6.76 12.52 -13.76
C ASP A 168 5.74 11.62 -14.46
N LEU A 169 5.90 10.30 -14.35
CA LEU A 169 4.93 9.35 -14.86
C LEU A 169 3.59 9.54 -14.14
N TYR A 170 3.61 9.53 -12.81
CA TYR A 170 2.43 9.81 -11.99
C TYR A 170 1.83 11.18 -12.32
N LYS A 171 2.64 12.24 -12.47
CA LYS A 171 2.15 13.57 -12.88
C LYS A 171 1.41 13.54 -14.22
N ARG A 172 1.94 12.84 -15.23
CA ARG A 172 1.33 12.77 -16.58
C ARG A 172 0.00 12.04 -16.59
N PHE A 173 -0.18 11.03 -15.75
CA PHE A 173 -1.46 10.34 -15.62
C PHE A 173 -2.49 11.12 -14.80
N MET A 174 -2.03 11.92 -13.84
CA MET A 174 -2.88 12.81 -13.04
C MET A 174 -3.20 14.14 -13.74
N ALA A 175 -2.36 14.58 -14.69
CA ALA A 175 -2.64 15.70 -15.57
C ALA A 175 -3.69 15.28 -16.61
N ALA A 176 -4.81 16.00 -16.67
CA ALA A 176 -5.84 15.75 -17.67
C ALA A 176 -5.26 15.91 -19.10
N PRO A 177 -5.77 15.16 -20.10
CA PRO A 177 -5.50 15.49 -21.50
C PRO A 177 -5.96 16.93 -21.80
N SER A 178 -5.16 17.60 -22.63
CA SER A 178 -5.23 19.00 -23.03
C SER A 178 -6.61 19.46 -23.55
N GLU A 179 -6.84 20.79 -23.47
CA GLU A 179 -8.04 21.57 -23.80
C GLU A 179 -8.62 21.43 -25.24
N ASP A 180 -8.22 20.43 -26.01
CA ASP A 180 -8.64 20.22 -27.41
C ASP A 180 -9.31 18.85 -27.57
N ASP A 181 -10.45 18.61 -26.91
CA ASP A 181 -11.61 17.99 -27.55
C ASP A 181 -12.89 18.11 -26.70
N SER A 182 -14.01 18.18 -27.39
CA SER A 182 -15.39 18.41 -26.92
C SER A 182 -15.75 18.06 -25.46
N GLY A 183 -16.08 19.08 -24.66
CA GLY A 183 -17.19 19.02 -23.70
C GLY A 183 -16.98 18.35 -22.34
N ILE A 184 -15.76 18.00 -21.93
CA ILE A 184 -15.48 17.43 -20.62
C ILE A 184 -14.89 18.50 -19.68
N ILE A 185 -15.46 18.61 -18.49
CA ILE A 185 -15.12 19.64 -17.49
C ILE A 185 -13.67 19.42 -17.02
N PRO A 186 -12.80 20.44 -17.06
CA PRO A 186 -11.43 20.35 -16.55
C PRO A 186 -11.45 20.04 -15.06
N VAL A 187 -10.57 19.13 -14.63
CA VAL A 187 -10.22 18.97 -13.21
C VAL A 187 -9.79 20.35 -12.68
N PRO A 188 -10.40 20.89 -11.61
CA PRO A 188 -10.11 22.25 -11.19
C PRO A 188 -8.65 22.39 -10.75
N GLY A 189 -8.02 23.50 -11.10
CA GLY A 189 -6.58 23.74 -10.86
C GLY A 189 -6.11 23.61 -9.40
N TRP A 190 -7.03 23.60 -8.43
CA TRP A 190 -6.69 23.26 -7.04
C TRP A 190 -6.22 21.81 -6.92
N LEU A 191 -6.84 20.84 -7.61
CA LEU A 191 -6.51 19.40 -7.53
C LEU A 191 -5.11 19.07 -8.06
N THR A 192 -4.67 19.75 -9.13
CA THR A 192 -3.29 19.67 -9.64
C THR A 192 -2.27 20.21 -8.64
N GLY A 193 -2.63 21.17 -7.78
CA GLY A 193 -1.76 21.71 -6.73
C GLY A 193 -1.59 20.79 -5.50
N TYR A 194 -2.58 19.94 -5.20
CA TYR A 194 -2.56 19.04 -4.04
C TYR A 194 -1.61 17.84 -4.24
N VAL A 195 -1.53 17.34 -5.48
CA VAL A 195 -0.72 16.17 -5.85
C VAL A 195 0.74 16.53 -6.19
N LEU A 196 1.01 17.80 -6.53
CA LEU A 196 2.26 18.23 -7.19
C LEU A 196 3.02 19.36 -6.48
N SER A 197 2.72 19.71 -5.22
CA SER A 197 3.45 20.79 -4.54
C SER A 197 4.82 20.34 -4.04
N GLU A 198 5.83 20.57 -4.87
CA GLU A 198 7.23 20.13 -4.71
C GLU A 198 8.12 21.09 -3.90
N GLU A 199 7.56 22.20 -3.40
CA GLU A 199 8.35 23.27 -2.79
C GLU A 199 8.01 23.44 -1.31
N THR A 200 8.68 22.65 -0.46
CA THR A 200 8.96 23.09 0.91
C THR A 200 10.39 23.60 0.96
N GLU A 201 10.51 24.93 0.97
CA GLU A 201 11.77 25.69 1.06
C GLU A 201 12.55 25.41 2.37
N SER A 202 11.91 24.78 3.37
CA SER A 202 12.56 24.43 4.63
C SER A 202 13.44 23.19 4.46
N PRO A 203 14.77 23.28 4.70
CA PRO A 203 15.63 22.10 4.73
C PRO A 203 15.20 21.17 5.87
N VAL A 204 15.11 19.88 5.58
CA VAL A 204 14.90 18.85 6.61
C VAL A 204 16.19 18.74 7.42
N ASP A 205 16.10 18.89 8.74
CA ASP A 205 17.23 18.59 9.63
C ASP A 205 17.33 17.05 9.78
N PRO A 206 18.53 16.46 9.66
CA PRO A 206 18.73 15.03 9.89
C PRO A 206 18.31 14.49 11.28
N ASN A 207 17.94 15.36 12.21
CA ASN A 207 17.43 15.00 13.55
C ASN A 207 15.93 15.21 13.71
N HIS A 208 15.25 15.78 12.72
CA HIS A 208 13.82 16.07 12.80
C HIS A 208 12.98 14.88 12.34
N SER A 209 11.98 14.56 13.15
CA SER A 209 10.85 13.76 12.73
C SER A 209 9.93 14.58 11.81
N VAL A 210 9.47 13.97 10.71
CA VAL A 210 8.65 14.61 9.69
C VAL A 210 7.37 13.82 9.41
N LEU A 211 6.28 14.54 9.19
CA LEU A 211 5.00 14.01 8.74
C LEU A 211 4.54 14.73 7.47
N ASP A 212 4.26 13.96 6.40
CA ASP A 212 3.50 14.45 5.24
C ASP A 212 2.08 13.83 5.23
N PRO A 213 1.03 14.56 5.67
CA PRO A 213 -0.31 14.03 5.80
C PRO A 213 -1.06 13.89 4.47
N CYS A 214 -0.49 14.34 3.34
CA CYS A 214 -1.04 14.20 1.99
C CYS A 214 0.10 13.96 1.00
N CYS A 215 0.78 12.82 1.11
CA CYS A 215 2.11 12.64 0.56
C CYS A 215 2.17 12.53 -0.98
N GLY A 216 1.06 12.27 -1.68
CA GLY A 216 1.03 12.16 -3.14
C GLY A 216 2.03 11.14 -3.65
N SER A 217 2.97 11.54 -4.52
CA SER A 217 4.04 10.68 -5.04
C SER A 217 5.12 10.31 -4.02
N GLY A 218 5.08 10.87 -2.81
CA GLY A 218 6.07 10.67 -1.76
C GLY A 218 7.40 11.40 -1.97
N GLU A 219 7.49 12.35 -2.89
CA GLU A 219 8.76 13.05 -3.17
C GLU A 219 9.35 13.77 -1.95
N PHE A 220 8.49 14.43 -1.16
CA PHE A 220 8.92 15.06 0.08
C PHE A 220 9.50 14.03 1.05
N LEU A 221 8.80 12.90 1.25
CA LEU A 221 9.26 11.83 2.13
C LEU A 221 10.58 11.25 1.64
N ALA A 222 10.70 10.97 0.34
CA ALA A 222 11.93 10.46 -0.27
C ALA A 222 13.11 11.42 -0.07
N ARG A 223 12.90 12.73 -0.21
CA ARG A 223 13.91 13.76 0.11
C ARG A 223 14.30 13.76 1.59
N ALA A 224 13.33 13.66 2.49
CA ALA A 224 13.58 13.57 3.92
C ALA A 224 14.39 12.32 4.28
N VAL A 225 14.00 11.15 3.75
CA VAL A 225 14.74 9.88 3.89
C VAL A 225 16.20 10.06 3.47
N ARG A 226 16.46 10.57 2.26
CA ARG A 226 17.85 10.77 1.76
C ARG A 226 18.64 11.73 2.65
N THR A 227 18.00 12.79 3.14
CA THR A 227 18.64 13.82 3.98
C THR A 227 19.03 13.26 5.34
N ILE A 228 18.12 12.52 6.00
CA ILE A 228 18.36 11.87 7.28
C ILE A 228 19.38 10.73 7.12
N LYS A 229 19.23 9.87 6.10
CA LYS A 229 20.19 8.81 5.74
C LYS A 229 21.61 9.36 5.63
N HIS A 230 21.81 10.39 4.80
CA HIS A 230 23.13 11.00 4.61
C HIS A 230 23.69 11.55 5.93
N GLY A 231 22.88 12.32 6.67
CA GLY A 231 23.33 12.92 7.93
C GLY A 231 23.65 11.90 9.03
N LEU A 232 22.95 10.77 9.11
CA LEU A 232 23.24 9.71 10.09
C LEU A 232 24.50 8.91 9.70
N LEU A 233 24.64 8.53 8.44
CA LEU A 233 25.82 7.81 7.95
C LEU A 233 27.10 8.65 8.05
N GLU A 234 27.04 9.95 7.77
CA GLU A 234 28.19 10.87 7.96
C GLU A 234 28.64 10.97 9.42
N ARG A 235 27.71 10.76 10.37
CA ARG A 235 27.99 10.74 11.81
C ARG A 235 28.53 9.39 12.29
N GLY A 236 28.55 8.38 11.42
CA GLY A 236 29.05 7.04 11.72
C GLY A 236 28.04 6.11 12.39
N GLU A 237 26.74 6.44 12.31
CA GLU A 237 25.68 5.50 12.69
C GLU A 237 25.71 4.28 11.75
N ASP A 238 25.40 3.09 12.27
CA ASP A 238 25.35 1.91 11.42
C ASP A 238 24.07 1.85 10.56
N ALA A 239 24.10 1.02 9.51
CA ALA A 239 23.01 0.92 8.54
C ALA A 239 21.69 0.47 9.17
N PHE A 240 21.75 -0.40 10.18
CA PHE A 240 20.55 -0.97 10.82
C PHE A 240 19.87 0.08 11.69
N ASP A 241 20.63 0.78 12.52
CA ASP A 241 20.13 1.89 13.33
C ASP A 241 19.65 3.05 12.46
N THR A 242 20.37 3.35 11.37
CA THR A 242 19.96 4.36 10.38
C THR A 242 18.60 4.02 9.77
N LEU A 243 18.39 2.78 9.34
CA LEU A 243 17.11 2.32 8.78
C LEU A 243 15.97 2.50 9.79
N LEU A 244 16.15 2.00 11.03
CA LEU A 244 15.11 2.06 12.05
C LEU A 244 14.78 3.50 12.45
N LEU A 245 15.77 4.38 12.53
CA LEU A 245 15.57 5.81 12.80
C LEU A 245 14.78 6.50 11.67
N ILE A 246 15.11 6.21 10.40
CA ILE A 246 14.38 6.78 9.26
C ILE A 246 12.91 6.35 9.28
N LEU A 247 12.63 5.06 9.50
CA LEU A 247 11.27 4.51 9.53
C LEU A 247 10.46 5.09 10.71
N ASP A 248 11.14 5.40 11.82
CA ASP A 248 10.51 6.06 12.96
C ASP A 248 10.23 7.54 12.69
N GLN A 249 11.17 8.25 12.06
CA GLN A 249 11.15 9.70 11.92
C GLN A 249 10.36 10.20 10.71
N VAL A 250 10.36 9.48 9.59
CA VAL A 250 9.77 9.97 8.32
C VAL A 250 8.49 9.21 8.03
N GLN A 251 7.34 9.84 8.23
CA GLN A 251 6.03 9.20 8.06
C GLN A 251 5.12 9.99 7.12
N GLY A 252 4.19 9.30 6.49
CA GLY A 252 3.17 9.97 5.68
C GLY A 252 1.91 9.17 5.49
N MET A 253 0.90 9.85 4.96
CA MET A 253 -0.34 9.23 4.54
C MET A 253 -0.92 9.95 3.32
N ASP A 254 -1.79 9.26 2.60
CA ASP A 254 -2.58 9.85 1.52
C ASP A 254 -3.97 9.20 1.48
N THR A 255 -4.94 9.89 0.91
CA THR A 255 -6.29 9.36 0.72
C THR A 255 -6.42 8.54 -0.55
N GLN A 256 -5.49 8.64 -1.51
CA GLN A 256 -5.58 7.93 -2.79
C GLN A 256 -4.76 6.63 -2.76
N PRO A 257 -5.35 5.45 -3.05
CA PRO A 257 -4.63 4.17 -3.05
C PRO A 257 -3.39 4.14 -3.96
N LEU A 258 -3.50 4.71 -5.17
CA LEU A 258 -2.36 4.79 -6.07
C LEU A 258 -1.24 5.67 -5.48
N ALA A 259 -1.59 6.83 -4.90
CA ALA A 259 -0.60 7.74 -4.32
C ALA A 259 0.23 7.04 -3.23
N VAL A 260 -0.42 6.28 -2.33
CA VAL A 260 0.27 5.48 -1.32
C VAL A 260 1.23 4.46 -1.95
N THR A 261 0.82 3.78 -3.02
CA THR A 261 1.67 2.81 -3.74
C THR A 261 2.91 3.47 -4.34
N ILE A 262 2.73 4.62 -5.00
CA ILE A 262 3.83 5.39 -5.58
C ILE A 262 4.75 5.93 -4.47
N ALA A 263 4.18 6.50 -3.40
CA ALA A 263 4.94 7.01 -2.27
C ALA A 263 5.75 5.93 -1.55
N ARG A 264 5.19 4.73 -1.34
CA ARG A 264 5.93 3.56 -0.81
C ARG A 264 7.09 3.18 -1.72
N THR A 265 6.89 3.21 -3.03
CA THR A 265 7.96 2.93 -4.01
C THR A 265 9.06 3.98 -3.94
N SER A 266 8.70 5.27 -3.94
CA SER A 266 9.65 6.39 -3.79
C SER A 266 10.43 6.32 -2.48
N TYR A 267 9.75 5.97 -1.38
CA TYR A 267 10.36 5.78 -0.06
C TYR A 267 11.36 4.62 -0.10
N LEU A 268 10.96 3.49 -0.67
CA LEU A 268 11.80 2.31 -0.82
C LEU A 268 13.07 2.60 -1.62
N LEU A 269 12.94 3.29 -2.77
CA LEU A 269 14.10 3.71 -3.57
C LEU A 269 15.02 4.64 -2.76
N ALA A 270 14.45 5.59 -2.01
CA ALA A 270 15.24 6.52 -1.18
C ALA A 270 16.00 5.86 -0.04
N LEU A 271 15.52 4.72 0.49
CA LEU A 271 16.26 3.92 1.47
C LEU A 271 17.54 3.33 0.85
N GLY A 272 17.52 2.99 -0.45
CA GLY A 272 18.70 2.51 -1.18
C GLY A 272 19.22 1.18 -0.64
N ASP A 273 20.53 1.10 -0.46
CA ASP A 273 21.26 -0.04 0.10
C ASP A 273 20.74 -0.54 1.47
N LEU A 274 20.17 0.34 2.30
CA LEU A 274 19.61 -0.03 3.62
C LEU A 274 18.55 -1.13 3.56
N VAL A 275 17.86 -1.29 2.43
CA VAL A 275 16.82 -2.32 2.22
C VAL A 275 17.18 -3.35 1.14
N GLN A 276 18.31 -3.17 0.44
CA GLN A 276 18.82 -4.17 -0.50
C GLN A 276 19.72 -5.19 0.21
N ASP A 277 20.45 -4.74 1.23
CA ASP A 277 21.26 -5.60 2.11
C ASP A 277 20.39 -6.25 3.20
N PHE A 278 21.00 -7.10 4.04
CA PHE A 278 20.27 -7.75 5.13
C PHE A 278 19.76 -6.72 6.15
N HIS A 279 18.45 -6.74 6.39
CA HIS A 279 17.76 -5.85 7.33
C HIS A 279 16.67 -6.64 8.11
N PRO A 280 16.13 -6.11 9.23
CA PRO A 280 15.07 -6.79 9.97
C PRO A 280 13.73 -6.66 9.19
N PRO A 281 12.67 -7.37 9.59
CA PRO A 281 11.32 -7.03 9.16
C PRO A 281 11.00 -5.56 9.41
N VAL A 282 10.54 -4.85 8.38
CA VAL A 282 10.21 -3.42 8.42
C VAL A 282 8.85 -3.12 7.79
N LEU A 283 8.23 -2.06 8.31
CA LEU A 283 7.05 -1.42 7.75
C LEU A 283 7.46 -0.10 7.12
N LEU A 284 7.11 0.13 5.86
CA LEU A 284 7.22 1.45 5.25
C LEU A 284 6.11 2.35 5.83
N PRO A 285 6.47 3.47 6.50
CA PRO A 285 5.51 4.30 7.25
C PRO A 285 4.72 5.25 6.35
N VAL A 286 4.11 4.71 5.30
CA VAL A 286 3.26 5.41 4.35
C VAL A 286 1.92 4.67 4.31
N TYR A 287 0.84 5.34 4.72
CA TYR A 287 -0.45 4.71 5.00
C TYR A 287 -1.59 5.27 4.14
N LEU A 288 -2.57 4.40 3.84
CA LEU A 288 -3.82 4.83 3.24
C LEU A 288 -4.75 5.40 4.31
N SER A 289 -4.95 6.72 4.29
CA SER A 289 -5.87 7.41 5.18
C SER A 289 -7.16 7.73 4.43
N GLY A 290 -8.21 6.96 4.63
CA GLY A 290 -9.48 7.28 3.99
C GLY A 290 -10.64 6.45 4.51
N THR A 291 -11.37 7.05 5.44
CA THR A 291 -12.82 6.92 5.61
C THR A 291 -13.35 8.33 5.82
N SER A 292 -14.52 8.64 5.25
CA SER A 292 -15.16 9.96 5.37
C SER A 292 -15.46 10.39 6.81
N THR A 293 -15.38 9.44 7.75
CA THR A 293 -15.48 9.62 9.18
C THR A 293 -14.14 9.37 9.85
N PRO A 294 -13.57 10.35 10.59
CA PRO A 294 -12.44 10.08 11.45
C PRO A 294 -12.87 9.05 12.51
N PRO A 295 -11.98 8.12 12.89
CA PRO A 295 -12.33 7.09 13.84
C PRO A 295 -12.72 7.71 15.18
N MET A 296 -13.89 7.32 15.68
CA MET A 296 -14.45 7.88 16.89
C MET A 296 -13.99 7.04 18.07
N ARG A 297 -13.34 7.69 19.04
CA ARG A 297 -12.97 7.05 20.30
C ARG A 297 -14.22 6.92 21.17
N GLU A 298 -14.72 5.70 21.31
CA GLU A 298 -15.87 5.42 22.16
C GLU A 298 -15.41 5.10 23.59
N PRO A 299 -15.84 5.86 24.62
CA PRO A 299 -15.81 5.37 25.98
C PRO A 299 -16.90 4.31 26.11
N ASN A 300 -16.56 3.10 26.57
CA ASN A 300 -17.54 2.04 26.80
C ASN A 300 -17.89 1.92 28.30
N PRO A 301 -18.91 2.64 28.80
CA PRO A 301 -19.31 2.56 30.21
C PRO A 301 -20.12 1.30 30.55
N GLU A 302 -20.62 0.54 29.57
CA GLU A 302 -21.58 -0.55 29.80
C GLU A 302 -20.93 -1.93 30.03
N LEU A 303 -19.68 -2.13 29.61
CA LEU A 303 -18.99 -3.43 29.66
C LEU A 303 -18.04 -3.64 30.84
N GLY A 304 -18.01 -2.73 31.82
CA GLY A 304 -17.21 -2.89 33.06
C GLY A 304 -15.68 -2.90 32.88
N ASN A 305 -15.18 -2.79 31.64
CA ASN A 305 -13.78 -2.65 31.28
C ASN A 305 -13.51 -1.27 30.69
N ALA A 306 -12.40 -0.66 31.12
CA ALA A 306 -12.03 0.73 30.85
C ALA A 306 -11.17 0.93 29.58
N GLU A 307 -11.06 -0.09 28.72
CA GLU A 307 -10.22 -0.03 27.52
C GLU A 307 -10.97 0.69 26.38
N PRO A 308 -10.43 1.81 25.86
CA PRO A 308 -11.07 2.57 24.78
C PRO A 308 -10.99 1.84 23.44
N VAL A 309 -12.00 2.06 22.60
CA VAL A 309 -12.15 1.45 21.28
C VAL A 309 -12.31 2.56 20.24
N TYR A 310 -11.78 2.34 19.05
CA TYR A 310 -12.03 3.17 17.88
C TYR A 310 -13.06 2.50 16.99
N GLU A 311 -14.10 3.25 16.64
CA GLU A 311 -15.10 2.86 15.65
C GLU A 311 -14.68 3.31 14.25
N PHE A 312 -14.79 2.40 13.28
CA PHE A 312 -14.52 2.62 11.87
C PHE A 312 -15.75 2.21 11.06
N SER A 313 -16.37 3.17 10.38
CA SER A 313 -17.46 2.89 9.46
C SER A 313 -16.89 2.52 8.08
N GLY A 314 -17.39 1.43 7.50
CA GLY A 314 -17.11 1.07 6.11
C GLY A 314 -17.57 2.17 5.14
N SER A 315 -16.89 2.30 4.01
CA SER A 315 -17.21 3.32 3.00
C SER A 315 -18.44 2.99 2.14
N GLU A 316 -18.87 1.72 2.13
CA GLU A 316 -20.18 1.28 1.65
C GLU A 316 -20.97 0.59 2.78
N SER A 317 -22.31 0.68 2.74
CA SER A 317 -23.27 -0.10 3.53
C SER A 317 -22.96 -0.42 5.00
N GLY A 318 -23.31 0.46 5.95
CA GLY A 318 -23.70 0.11 7.34
C GLY A 318 -22.75 -0.72 8.20
N GLU A 319 -21.59 -1.10 7.70
CA GLU A 319 -20.59 -1.92 8.36
C GLU A 319 -19.86 -1.03 9.36
N VAL A 320 -19.81 -1.49 10.59
CA VAL A 320 -19.13 -0.81 11.68
C VAL A 320 -18.14 -1.81 12.25
N PHE A 321 -16.88 -1.40 12.30
CA PHE A 321 -15.79 -2.18 12.86
C PHE A 321 -15.23 -1.48 14.07
N HIS A 322 -14.79 -2.27 15.04
CA HIS A 322 -14.22 -1.79 16.27
C HIS A 322 -12.79 -2.30 16.40
N ILE A 323 -11.86 -1.40 16.69
CA ILE A 323 -10.45 -1.75 16.94
C ILE A 323 -10.06 -1.18 18.30
N PRO A 324 -9.57 -2.01 19.25
CA PRO A 324 -9.07 -1.55 20.54
C PRO A 324 -7.94 -0.53 20.40
N GLU A 325 -7.86 0.45 21.30
CA GLU A 325 -6.84 1.51 21.26
C GLU A 325 -5.40 0.98 21.24
N ASN A 326 -5.10 -0.05 22.04
CA ASN A 326 -3.76 -0.67 22.04
C ASN A 326 -3.38 -1.34 20.70
N VAL A 327 -4.38 -1.73 19.90
CA VAL A 327 -4.18 -2.24 18.54
C VAL A 327 -4.10 -1.08 17.55
N ALA A 328 -5.07 -0.16 17.57
CA ALA A 328 -5.17 0.97 16.65
C ALA A 328 -3.94 1.90 16.68
N LEU A 329 -3.25 1.98 17.83
CA LEU A 329 -2.07 2.82 18.02
C LEU A 329 -0.74 2.15 17.66
N SER A 330 -0.77 0.86 17.31
CA SER A 330 0.44 0.07 17.05
C SER A 330 0.43 -0.48 15.63
N PRO A 331 1.12 0.15 14.67
CA PRO A 331 1.24 -0.36 13.29
C PRO A 331 1.76 -1.79 13.24
N VAL A 332 2.71 -2.14 14.11
CA VAL A 332 3.26 -3.50 14.22
C VAL A 332 2.20 -4.49 14.69
N MET A 333 1.32 -4.09 15.61
CA MET A 333 0.19 -4.94 16.04
C MET A 333 -0.83 -5.09 14.92
N LEU A 334 -1.17 -4.01 14.21
CA LEU A 334 -2.09 -4.05 13.06
C LEU A 334 -1.56 -4.99 11.99
N ASP A 335 -0.30 -4.82 11.57
CA ASP A 335 0.39 -5.72 10.63
C ASP A 335 0.33 -7.17 11.09
N TRP A 336 0.78 -7.43 12.32
CA TRP A 336 0.82 -8.77 12.86
C TRP A 336 -0.55 -9.47 12.92
N LEU A 337 -1.61 -8.73 13.30
CA LEU A 337 -2.97 -9.25 13.40
C LEU A 337 -3.58 -9.49 12.02
N PHE A 338 -3.60 -8.45 11.19
CA PHE A 338 -4.31 -8.48 9.90
C PHE A 338 -3.64 -9.44 8.90
N ASP A 339 -2.33 -9.66 8.98
CA ASP A 339 -1.63 -10.66 8.15
C ASP A 339 -2.07 -12.11 8.46
N ARG A 340 -2.74 -12.35 9.59
CA ARG A 340 -3.22 -13.69 9.98
C ARG A 340 -4.65 -13.95 9.53
N TYR A 341 -5.44 -12.89 9.40
CA TYR A 341 -6.86 -12.98 9.10
C TYR A 341 -7.14 -13.72 7.78
N PRO A 342 -6.33 -13.62 6.70
CA PRO A 342 -6.56 -14.40 5.48
C PRO A 342 -6.71 -15.90 5.73
N ASN A 343 -5.95 -16.47 6.67
CA ASN A 343 -6.03 -17.90 7.02
C ASN A 343 -7.37 -18.25 7.68
N TYR A 344 -7.91 -17.36 8.51
CA TYR A 344 -9.20 -17.55 9.17
C TYR A 344 -10.37 -17.32 8.20
N LEU A 345 -10.28 -16.31 7.34
CA LEU A 345 -11.26 -16.06 6.27
C LEU A 345 -11.37 -17.26 5.32
N LYS A 346 -10.24 -17.70 4.75
CA LYS A 346 -10.15 -18.87 3.88
C LYS A 346 -10.57 -20.15 4.62
N GLY A 347 -10.17 -20.30 5.88
CA GLY A 347 -10.54 -21.42 6.73
C GLY A 347 -12.06 -21.54 6.93
N ALA A 348 -12.74 -20.43 7.23
CA ALA A 348 -14.19 -20.40 7.36
C ALA A 348 -14.87 -20.78 6.04
N HIS A 349 -14.45 -20.17 4.92
CA HIS A 349 -14.99 -20.46 3.60
C HIS A 349 -14.82 -21.93 3.17
N LEU A 350 -13.72 -22.58 3.56
CA LEU A 350 -13.51 -24.01 3.28
C LEU A 350 -14.43 -24.89 4.13
N ARG A 351 -14.69 -24.53 5.39
CA ARG A 351 -15.54 -25.31 6.32
C ARG A 351 -17.01 -25.28 5.94
N THR A 352 -17.53 -24.17 5.41
CA THR A 352 -18.92 -24.06 4.95
C THR A 352 -19.30 -25.05 3.83
N ARG A 353 -18.32 -25.75 3.23
CA ARG A 353 -18.56 -26.82 2.25
C ARG A 353 -19.08 -28.11 2.87
N GLY A 354 -18.90 -28.32 4.17
CA GLY A 354 -19.29 -29.55 4.87
C GLY A 354 -19.98 -29.35 6.22
N GLU A 355 -20.13 -28.10 6.66
CA GLU A 355 -20.70 -27.72 7.95
C GLU A 355 -21.73 -26.59 7.76
N ASP A 356 -22.62 -26.40 8.74
CA ASP A 356 -23.48 -25.22 8.78
C ASP A 356 -22.62 -23.94 8.85
N PRO A 357 -22.98 -22.85 8.14
CA PRO A 357 -22.21 -21.62 8.14
C PRO A 357 -21.91 -21.06 9.53
N GLU A 358 -22.86 -21.12 10.46
CA GLU A 358 -22.65 -20.57 11.81
C GLU A 358 -21.66 -21.44 12.61
N ASP A 359 -21.75 -22.76 12.49
CA ASP A 359 -20.79 -23.68 13.12
C ASP A 359 -19.38 -23.49 12.55
N ALA A 360 -19.27 -23.29 11.23
CA ALA A 360 -18.01 -23.04 10.54
C ALA A 360 -17.34 -21.74 11.01
N ILE A 361 -18.12 -20.64 11.10
CA ILE A 361 -17.66 -19.35 11.61
C ILE A 361 -17.22 -19.50 13.07
N GLN A 362 -18.07 -20.08 13.92
CA GLN A 362 -17.78 -20.22 15.35
C GLN A 362 -16.52 -21.03 15.62
N ALA A 363 -16.29 -22.12 14.88
CA ALA A 363 -15.09 -22.95 15.03
C ALA A 363 -13.80 -22.17 14.76
N VAL A 364 -13.80 -21.34 13.71
CA VAL A 364 -12.67 -20.49 13.32
C VAL A 364 -12.44 -19.36 14.31
N LEU A 365 -13.51 -18.73 14.81
CA LEU A 365 -13.43 -17.68 15.82
C LEU A 365 -12.90 -18.19 17.17
N VAL A 366 -13.29 -19.39 17.60
CA VAL A 366 -12.73 -20.02 18.81
C VAL A 366 -11.23 -20.26 18.67
N ALA A 367 -10.77 -20.72 17.50
CA ALA A 367 -9.34 -20.89 17.22
C ALA A 367 -8.61 -19.54 17.26
N LEU A 368 -9.18 -18.49 16.66
CA LEU A 368 -8.62 -17.14 16.68
C LEU A 368 -8.56 -16.57 18.09
N PHE A 369 -9.63 -16.72 18.89
CA PHE A 369 -9.68 -16.22 20.27
C PHE A 369 -8.55 -16.83 21.10
N ASN A 370 -8.43 -18.16 21.07
CA ASN A 370 -7.38 -18.88 21.77
C ASN A 370 -5.99 -18.45 21.30
N TYR A 371 -5.84 -18.16 20.00
CA TYR A 371 -4.59 -17.62 19.49
C TYR A 371 -4.33 -16.23 20.07
N LEU A 372 -5.24 -15.27 19.96
CA LEU A 372 -5.02 -13.88 20.38
C LEU A 372 -4.75 -13.74 21.89
N ALA A 373 -5.40 -14.56 22.72
CA ALA A 373 -5.23 -14.55 24.16
C ALA A 373 -3.98 -15.31 24.65
N ALA A 374 -3.38 -16.18 23.83
CA ALA A 374 -2.27 -17.02 24.27
C ALA A 374 -0.93 -16.25 24.31
N PRO A 375 -0.11 -16.42 25.37
CA PRO A 375 1.26 -15.89 25.42
C PRO A 375 2.08 -16.37 24.23
N LYS A 376 2.88 -15.47 23.66
CA LYS A 376 3.69 -15.75 22.46
C LYS A 376 5.12 -16.09 22.87
N PRO A 377 5.67 -17.26 22.46
CA PRO A 377 6.93 -17.76 22.98
C PRO A 377 8.19 -17.06 22.44
N ARG A 378 8.07 -16.15 21.46
CA ARG A 378 9.19 -15.46 20.82
C ARG A 378 8.87 -13.98 20.59
N THR A 379 9.77 -13.10 21.01
CA THR A 379 9.91 -11.74 20.47
C THR A 379 10.47 -11.82 19.04
N PRO A 380 10.09 -10.94 18.10
CA PRO A 380 9.37 -9.67 18.25
C PRO A 380 7.87 -9.80 17.93
N ILE A 381 7.16 -10.72 18.60
CA ILE A 381 5.70 -10.81 18.50
C ILE A 381 5.09 -9.86 19.54
N PRO A 382 4.06 -9.07 19.20
CA PRO A 382 3.35 -8.24 20.18
C PRO A 382 2.81 -9.05 21.37
N GLU A 383 2.67 -8.39 22.52
CA GLU A 383 2.09 -9.02 23.73
C GLU A 383 0.67 -9.55 23.46
N PRO A 384 0.23 -10.61 24.17
CA PRO A 384 -1.13 -11.11 24.05
C PRO A 384 -2.14 -10.00 24.36
N LEU A 385 -3.26 -10.00 23.63
CA LEU A 385 -4.32 -9.04 23.86
C LEU A 385 -5.01 -9.31 25.20
N SER A 386 -5.55 -8.26 25.82
CA SER A 386 -6.45 -8.42 26.97
C SER A 386 -7.68 -9.24 26.55
N SER A 387 -8.39 -9.85 27.50
CA SER A 387 -9.64 -10.57 27.19
C SER A 387 -10.67 -9.65 26.50
N PHE A 388 -10.69 -8.36 26.87
CA PHE A 388 -11.57 -7.37 26.25
C PHE A 388 -11.16 -7.07 24.81
N ALA A 389 -9.90 -6.68 24.59
CA ALA A 389 -9.38 -6.40 23.25
C ALA A 389 -9.50 -7.63 22.34
N THR A 390 -9.30 -8.83 22.89
CA THR A 390 -9.55 -10.08 22.16
C THR A 390 -11.02 -10.20 21.74
N GLY A 391 -11.97 -9.95 22.64
CA GLY A 391 -13.40 -9.98 22.31
C GLY A 391 -13.77 -9.03 21.17
N VAL A 392 -13.32 -7.77 21.25
CA VAL A 392 -13.53 -6.77 20.19
C VAL A 392 -12.93 -7.23 18.85
N MET A 393 -11.71 -7.77 18.85
CA MET A 393 -11.08 -8.26 17.62
C MET A 393 -11.78 -9.51 17.06
N ILE A 394 -12.43 -10.33 17.89
CA ILE A 394 -13.26 -11.45 17.45
C ILE A 394 -14.55 -10.98 16.79
N GLU A 395 -15.23 -9.98 17.34
CA GLU A 395 -16.42 -9.36 16.71
C GLU A 395 -16.06 -8.77 15.34
N THR A 396 -14.94 -8.05 15.26
CA THR A 396 -14.41 -7.54 13.98
C THR A 396 -14.07 -8.67 13.01
N ALA A 397 -13.44 -9.75 13.48
CA ALA A 397 -13.12 -10.91 12.65
C ALA A 397 -14.38 -11.64 12.14
N GLU A 398 -15.43 -11.73 12.96
CA GLU A 398 -16.71 -12.31 12.57
C GLU A 398 -17.34 -11.53 11.41
N SER A 399 -17.42 -10.20 11.53
CA SER A 399 -17.90 -9.32 10.46
C SER A 399 -17.11 -9.51 9.18
N LEU A 400 -15.77 -9.58 9.26
CA LEU A 400 -14.90 -9.82 8.11
C LEU A 400 -15.12 -11.19 7.47
N ILE A 401 -15.31 -12.25 8.27
CA ILE A 401 -15.63 -13.58 7.75
C ILE A 401 -16.96 -13.55 7.00
N ARG A 402 -18.00 -12.91 7.56
CA ARG A 402 -19.31 -12.81 6.91
C ARG A 402 -19.23 -12.06 5.59
N LEU A 403 -18.46 -10.96 5.53
CA LEU A 403 -18.20 -10.24 4.30
C LEU A 403 -17.46 -11.11 3.27
N TYR A 404 -16.41 -11.82 3.70
CA TYR A 404 -15.64 -12.73 2.84
C TYR A 404 -16.47 -13.89 2.30
N LEU A 405 -17.37 -14.47 3.09
CA LEU A 405 -18.26 -15.54 2.64
C LEU A 405 -19.25 -15.07 1.56
N ASN A 406 -19.65 -13.80 1.61
CA ASN A 406 -20.52 -13.20 0.59
C ASN A 406 -19.74 -12.79 -0.67
N GLN A 407 -18.57 -12.18 -0.49
CA GLN A 407 -17.70 -11.68 -1.56
C GLN A 407 -16.24 -12.02 -1.20
N PRO A 408 -15.62 -13.05 -1.80
CA PRO A 408 -14.38 -13.67 -1.32
C PRO A 408 -13.11 -12.84 -1.61
N THR A 409 -13.05 -11.64 -1.04
CA THR A 409 -11.93 -10.71 -1.14
C THR A 409 -11.43 -10.26 0.23
N THR A 410 -10.12 -10.05 0.31
CA THR A 410 -9.40 -9.57 1.50
C THR A 410 -9.29 -8.05 1.56
N ILE A 411 -9.88 -7.31 0.62
CA ILE A 411 -9.75 -5.85 0.52
C ILE A 411 -10.11 -5.10 1.81
N TRP A 412 -11.07 -5.62 2.59
CA TRP A 412 -11.41 -5.07 3.89
C TRP A 412 -10.29 -5.15 4.91
N LEU A 413 -9.42 -6.17 4.82
CA LEU A 413 -8.22 -6.26 5.65
C LEU A 413 -7.25 -5.14 5.33
N HIS A 414 -7.02 -4.84 4.04
CA HIS A 414 -6.18 -3.72 3.62
C HIS A 414 -6.75 -2.38 4.13
N ILE A 415 -8.05 -2.16 3.99
CA ILE A 415 -8.74 -0.94 4.45
C ILE A 415 -8.60 -0.80 5.97
N LEU A 416 -8.98 -1.82 6.74
CA LEU A 416 -8.99 -1.75 8.21
C LEU A 416 -7.59 -1.72 8.83
N LYS A 417 -6.60 -2.34 8.18
CA LYS A 417 -5.19 -2.26 8.61
C LYS A 417 -4.66 -0.82 8.52
N ASN A 418 -5.10 -0.06 7.51
CA ASN A 418 -4.66 1.31 7.29
C ASN A 418 -5.58 2.37 7.95
N ALA A 419 -6.84 2.04 8.24
CA ALA A 419 -7.82 2.99 8.79
C ALA A 419 -7.38 3.70 10.09
N PRO A 420 -6.65 3.07 11.03
CA PRO A 420 -6.10 3.73 12.22
C PRO A 420 -4.97 4.74 11.95
N ALA A 421 -4.55 4.91 10.69
CA ALA A 421 -3.39 5.74 10.35
C ALA A 421 -3.45 7.17 10.93
N PRO A 422 -4.56 7.91 10.81
CA PRO A 422 -4.67 9.23 11.43
C PRO A 422 -4.51 9.23 12.95
N VAL A 423 -4.97 8.18 13.63
CA VAL A 423 -4.98 8.11 15.09
C VAL A 423 -3.57 7.98 15.63
N HIS A 424 -2.84 6.96 15.19
CA HIS A 424 -1.50 6.70 15.72
C HIS A 424 -0.50 7.79 15.32
N LEU A 425 -0.66 8.40 14.13
CA LEU A 425 0.14 9.55 13.71
C LEU A 425 -0.16 10.79 14.56
N ALA A 426 -1.43 11.06 14.89
CA ALA A 426 -1.81 12.20 15.73
C ALA A 426 -1.29 12.10 17.17
N GLN A 427 -0.93 10.91 17.65
CA GLN A 427 -0.33 10.74 18.99
C GLN A 427 1.16 11.09 19.03
N ARG A 428 1.84 11.11 17.88
CA ARG A 428 3.26 11.44 17.81
C ARG A 428 3.44 12.96 17.74
N ARG A 429 4.53 13.44 18.33
CA ARG A 429 4.99 14.83 18.16
C ARG A 429 6.03 14.84 17.06
N PHE A 430 5.64 15.32 15.88
CA PHE A 430 6.57 15.54 14.78
C PHE A 430 7.21 16.92 14.87
N ASP A 431 8.50 17.01 14.60
CA ASP A 431 9.25 18.28 14.56
C ASP A 431 8.84 19.12 13.34
N LEU A 432 8.49 18.45 12.24
CA LEU A 432 7.99 19.07 11.02
C LEU A 432 6.72 18.36 10.53
N VAL A 433 5.62 19.10 10.43
CA VAL A 433 4.44 18.64 9.70
C VAL A 433 4.34 19.46 8.42
N VAL A 434 4.44 18.79 7.28
CA VAL A 434 4.29 19.44 5.98
C VAL A 434 2.82 19.83 5.81
N SER A 435 2.57 21.12 5.71
CA SER A 435 1.26 21.61 5.34
C SER A 435 1.27 22.01 3.87
N ARG A 436 0.61 21.20 3.04
CA ARG A 436 0.18 21.60 1.69
C ARG A 436 -1.06 22.51 1.74
N PHE A 437 -1.63 22.74 2.93
CA PHE A 437 -2.89 23.46 3.17
C PHE A 437 -2.72 24.90 3.67
N LEU A 438 -1.51 25.35 4.00
CA LEU A 438 -1.24 26.71 4.50
C LEU A 438 -0.71 27.63 3.39
N ARG A 439 -1.48 27.79 2.30
CA ARG A 439 -1.41 28.98 1.45
C ARG A 439 -2.81 29.60 1.43
N ASN A 440 -3.16 30.28 2.52
CA ASN A 440 -4.05 31.44 2.63
C ASN A 440 -4.40 31.66 4.11
N ALA A 441 -3.58 32.48 4.79
CA ALA A 441 -3.98 33.22 5.97
C ALA A 441 -3.65 34.69 5.74
#